data_AF-A0A497GN35-F1
#
_entry.id   AF-A0A497GN35-F1
#
_cell.length_a   1.000
_cell.length_b   1.000
_cell.length_c   1.000
_cell.angle_alpha   90.00
_cell.angle_beta   90.00
_cell.angle_gamma   90.00
#
_symmetry.space_group_name_H-M   'P 1'
#
loop_
_entity.id
_entity.type
_entity.pdbx_description
1 polymer ?
#
loop_
_entity_poly.entity_id
_entity_poly.type
_entity_poly.pdbx_seq_one_letter_code
_entity_poly.pdbx_strand_id
1 'polypeptide(L)'
;MSTLEYALVFTGLVAYLMLSLSLVIMPTPTFNLRVLLSAIASVTHRPTSEIVIRLYVPKGAIIGIHDNVMGVENYVINYGEVKDFISLGIVESYNPQRLELDAKLNSLRLTGPRLYVLKVSCPKAGNILIRIIEIRRA
;
A
#
# COMPACT_ATOMS: atom_id res chain seq x y z
N MET A 1 2.85 54.59 -11.89
CA MET A 1 2.21 53.32 -12.27
C MET A 1 0.75 53.61 -12.49
N SER A 2 0.27 53.51 -13.72
CA SER A 2 -1.12 53.81 -14.04
C SER A 2 -2.04 52.71 -13.47
N THR A 3 -3.28 53.03 -13.13
CA THR A 3 -4.30 52.06 -12.69
C THR A 3 -4.46 50.91 -13.68
N LEU A 4 -4.23 51.17 -14.97
CA LEU A 4 -4.25 50.18 -16.05
C LEU A 4 -3.11 49.17 -15.94
N GLU A 5 -1.87 49.63 -15.71
CA GLU A 5 -0.70 48.75 -15.52
C GLU A 5 -0.89 47.83 -14.32
N TYR A 6 -1.42 48.36 -13.22
CA TYR A 6 -1.69 47.58 -12.02
C TYR A 6 -2.76 46.52 -12.28
N ALA A 7 -3.86 46.89 -12.93
CA ALA A 7 -4.93 45.96 -13.30
C ALA A 7 -4.41 44.82 -14.18
N LEU A 8 -3.56 45.15 -15.17
CA LEU A 8 -3.00 44.18 -16.11
C LEU A 8 -2.08 43.17 -15.39
N VAL A 9 -1.16 43.66 -14.56
CA VAL A 9 -0.24 42.82 -13.79
C VAL A 9 -1.01 41.94 -12.80
N PHE A 10 -2.02 42.49 -12.12
CA PHE A 10 -2.87 41.74 -11.21
C PHE A 10 -3.62 40.62 -11.93
N THR A 11 -4.25 40.92 -13.08
CA THR A 11 -4.92 39.88 -13.89
C THR A 11 -3.96 38.82 -14.40
N GLY A 12 -2.74 39.19 -14.79
CA GLY A 12 -1.71 38.23 -15.22
C GLY A 12 -1.30 37.28 -14.09
N LEU A 13 -1.11 37.80 -12.88
CA LEU A 13 -0.82 37.00 -11.68
C LEU A 13 -1.95 36.05 -11.33
N VAL A 14 -3.21 36.49 -11.40
CA VAL A 14 -4.38 35.63 -11.13
C VAL A 14 -4.51 34.54 -12.18
N ALA A 15 -4.33 34.87 -13.47
CA ALA A 15 -4.37 33.89 -14.55
C ALA A 15 -3.25 32.84 -14.41
N TYR A 16 -2.04 33.29 -14.06
CA TYR A 16 -0.90 32.41 -13.81
C TYR A 16 -1.14 31.48 -12.61
N LEU A 17 -1.70 32.01 -11.51
CA LEU A 17 -2.06 31.22 -10.35
C LEU A 17 -3.10 30.14 -10.72
N MET A 18 -4.17 30.51 -11.41
CA MET A 18 -5.19 29.55 -11.86
C MET A 18 -4.63 28.45 -12.76
N LEU A 19 -3.75 28.83 -13.70
CA LEU A 19 -3.08 27.87 -14.57
C LEU A 19 -2.20 26.91 -13.76
N SER A 20 -1.41 27.44 -12.82
CA SER A 20 -0.55 26.61 -11.96
C SER A 20 -1.37 25.63 -11.12
N LEU A 21 -2.48 26.07 -10.49
CA LEU A 21 -3.37 25.18 -9.74
C LEU A 21 -4.02 24.11 -10.62
N SER A 22 -4.39 24.44 -11.87
CA SER A 22 -4.98 23.47 -12.79
C SER A 22 -4.02 22.35 -13.21
N LEU A 23 -2.71 22.60 -13.13
CA LEU A 23 -1.65 21.64 -13.46
C LEU A 23 -1.24 20.79 -12.25
N VAL A 24 -1.66 21.15 -11.03
CA VAL A 24 -1.38 20.34 -9.83
C VAL A 24 -2.27 19.10 -9.82
N ILE A 25 -1.70 17.97 -10.22
CA ILE A 25 -2.32 16.66 -10.01
C ILE A 25 -2.00 16.21 -8.58
N MET A 26 -3.03 15.93 -7.78
CA MET A 26 -2.81 15.32 -6.47
C MET A 26 -2.16 13.95 -6.64
N PRO A 27 -1.06 13.64 -5.93
CA PRO A 27 -0.45 12.32 -6.00
C PRO A 27 -1.44 11.27 -5.52
N THR A 28 -1.85 10.38 -6.41
CA THR A 28 -2.70 9.25 -6.06
C THR A 28 -1.89 8.22 -5.28
N PRO A 29 -2.42 7.67 -4.17
CA PRO A 29 -1.71 6.62 -3.45
C PRO A 29 -1.50 5.41 -4.37
N THR A 30 -0.28 4.89 -4.41
CA THR A 30 0.06 3.70 -5.19
C THR A 30 -0.05 2.46 -4.31
N PHE A 31 -0.59 1.39 -4.87
CA PHE A 31 -0.56 0.09 -4.22
C PHE A 31 0.85 -0.47 -4.31
N ASN A 32 1.37 -0.92 -3.19
CA ASN A 32 2.68 -1.52 -3.13
C ASN A 32 2.67 -2.71 -2.17
N LEU A 33 2.73 -3.92 -2.74
CA LEU A 33 2.71 -5.16 -1.97
C LEU A 33 3.97 -5.34 -1.12
N ARG A 34 5.10 -4.74 -1.55
CA ARG A 34 6.37 -4.76 -0.81
C ARG A 34 6.23 -4.19 0.60
N VAL A 35 5.33 -3.23 0.83
CA VAL A 35 5.07 -2.67 2.16
C VAL A 35 4.47 -3.71 3.10
N LEU A 36 3.58 -4.56 2.58
CA LEU A 36 2.98 -5.64 3.35
C LEU A 36 3.99 -6.76 3.59
N LEU A 37 4.72 -7.18 2.56
CA LEU A 37 5.75 -8.22 2.66
C LEU A 37 6.90 -7.82 3.60
N SER A 38 7.33 -6.56 3.60
CA SER A 38 8.37 -6.08 4.50
C SER A 38 7.92 -6.03 5.96
N ALA A 39 6.65 -5.69 6.21
CA ALA A 39 6.08 -5.76 7.55
C ALA A 39 6.02 -7.21 8.06
N ILE A 40 5.58 -8.14 7.21
CA ILE A 40 5.59 -9.58 7.49
C ILE A 40 7.02 -10.04 7.79
N ALA A 41 7.98 -9.75 6.91
CA ALA A 41 9.40 -10.09 7.06
C ALA A 41 9.98 -9.64 8.42
N SER A 42 9.70 -8.39 8.78
CA SER A 42 10.23 -7.75 9.99
C SER A 42 9.67 -8.36 11.28
N VAL A 43 8.45 -8.88 11.22
CA VAL A 43 7.70 -9.39 12.38
C VAL A 43 7.84 -10.92 12.50
N THR A 44 8.06 -11.64 11.40
CA THR A 44 8.17 -13.11 11.35
C THR A 44 9.26 -13.65 12.30
N HIS A 45 10.42 -12.99 12.31
CA HIS A 45 11.61 -13.43 13.07
C HIS A 45 11.75 -12.75 14.43
N ARG A 46 10.79 -11.88 14.81
CA ARG A 46 10.85 -11.12 16.07
C ARG A 46 9.57 -11.34 16.88
N PRO A 47 9.54 -12.33 17.78
CA PRO A 47 8.35 -12.60 18.59
C PRO A 47 7.98 -11.37 19.45
N THR A 48 6.68 -11.18 19.69
CA THR A 48 6.11 -10.06 20.45
C THR A 48 6.27 -8.69 19.76
N SER A 49 6.78 -8.66 18.53
CA SER A 49 6.89 -7.42 17.77
C SER A 49 5.57 -7.05 17.12
N GLU A 50 5.31 -5.74 17.07
CA GLU A 50 4.15 -5.16 16.43
C GLU A 50 4.60 -4.04 15.50
N ILE A 51 4.06 -4.02 14.29
CA ILE A 51 4.28 -2.95 13.30
C ILE A 51 2.94 -2.47 12.79
N VAL A 52 2.80 -1.16 12.61
CA VAL A 52 1.64 -0.55 12.00
C VAL A 52 2.04 -0.05 10.62
N ILE A 53 1.34 -0.52 9.58
CA ILE A 53 1.54 -0.10 8.20
C ILE A 53 0.27 0.52 7.61
N ARG A 54 0.46 1.31 6.55
CA ARG A 54 -0.62 1.84 5.73
C ARG A 54 -0.55 1.19 4.36
N LEU A 55 -1.65 0.57 3.94
CA LEU A 55 -1.75 -0.11 2.66
C LEU A 55 -2.95 0.44 1.89
N TYR A 56 -2.71 1.01 0.72
CA TYR A 56 -3.77 1.44 -0.18
C TYR A 56 -4.14 0.30 -1.12
N VAL A 57 -5.40 -0.12 -1.13
CA VAL A 57 -5.91 -1.11 -2.09
C VAL A 57 -6.64 -0.37 -3.21
N PRO A 58 -6.24 -0.56 -4.49
CA PRO A 58 -6.79 0.18 -5.61
C PRO A 58 -8.19 -0.34 -5.99
N LYS A 59 -8.91 0.45 -6.78
CA LYS A 59 -10.27 0.09 -7.23
C LYS A 59 -10.26 -1.24 -7.99
N GLY A 60 -11.11 -2.16 -7.57
CA GLY A 60 -11.26 -3.48 -8.21
C GLY A 60 -10.30 -4.56 -7.71
N ALA A 61 -9.22 -4.20 -7.02
CA ALA A 61 -8.30 -5.17 -6.43
C ALA A 61 -8.86 -5.74 -5.12
N ILE A 62 -8.68 -7.04 -4.93
CA ILE A 62 -9.05 -7.76 -3.72
C ILE A 62 -7.83 -8.53 -3.24
N ILE A 63 -7.43 -8.31 -1.99
CA ILE A 63 -6.34 -9.05 -1.36
C ILE A 63 -6.99 -10.03 -0.38
N GLY A 64 -6.83 -11.32 -0.64
CA GLY A 64 -7.24 -12.40 0.24
C GLY A 64 -6.01 -13.02 0.90
N ILE A 65 -6.02 -13.11 2.22
CA ILE A 65 -5.00 -13.81 3.00
C ILE A 65 -5.71 -14.97 3.68
N HIS A 66 -5.18 -16.17 3.57
CA HIS A 66 -5.71 -17.37 4.21
C HIS A 66 -4.56 -18.29 4.58
N ASP A 67 -4.35 -18.51 5.88
CA ASP A 67 -3.22 -19.28 6.41
C ASP A 67 -1.89 -18.79 5.82
N ASN A 68 -1.21 -19.61 5.02
CA ASN A 68 0.07 -19.27 4.41
C ASN A 68 -0.06 -18.68 2.99
N VAL A 69 -1.27 -18.54 2.46
CA VAL A 69 -1.51 -18.10 1.09
C VAL A 69 -2.03 -16.67 1.06
N MET A 70 -1.39 -15.84 0.24
CA MET A 70 -1.85 -14.49 -0.09
C MET A 70 -2.23 -14.42 -1.57
N GLY A 71 -3.53 -14.34 -1.86
CA GLY A 71 -4.08 -14.12 -3.19
C GLY A 71 -4.36 -12.64 -3.46
N VAL A 72 -4.08 -12.20 -4.68
CA VAL A 72 -4.43 -10.86 -5.16
C VAL A 72 -5.25 -11.00 -6.44
N GLU A 73 -6.53 -10.67 -6.37
CA GLU A 73 -7.43 -10.65 -7.51
C GLU A 73 -7.40 -9.28 -8.20
N ASN A 74 -7.53 -9.28 -9.53
CA ASN A 74 -7.55 -8.08 -10.39
C ASN A 74 -6.32 -7.17 -10.24
N TYR A 75 -5.18 -7.72 -9.81
CA TYR A 75 -3.88 -7.06 -9.83
C TYR A 75 -2.80 -8.10 -10.09
N VAL A 76 -1.80 -7.75 -10.90
CA VAL A 76 -0.68 -8.64 -11.23
C VAL A 76 0.50 -8.26 -10.35
N ILE A 77 0.94 -9.21 -9.53
CA ILE A 77 2.14 -9.04 -8.71
C ILE A 77 3.34 -9.14 -9.64
N ASN A 78 4.26 -8.16 -9.58
CA ASN A 78 5.48 -8.22 -10.38
C ASN A 78 6.54 -9.06 -9.65
N TYR A 79 7.17 -9.99 -10.35
CA TYR A 79 8.26 -10.80 -9.80
C TYR A 79 9.39 -9.94 -9.20
N GLY A 80 9.69 -8.79 -9.80
CA GLY A 80 10.69 -7.85 -9.27
C GLY A 80 10.37 -7.31 -7.87
N GLU A 81 9.09 -7.23 -7.50
CA GLU A 81 8.69 -6.79 -6.17
C GLU A 81 8.91 -7.89 -5.11
N VAL A 82 8.85 -9.16 -5.52
CA VAL A 82 8.83 -10.34 -4.64
C VAL A 82 10.17 -11.07 -4.58
N LYS A 83 11.04 -10.93 -5.60
CA LYS A 83 12.33 -11.63 -5.74
C LYS A 83 13.19 -11.58 -4.48
N ASP A 84 13.26 -10.42 -3.84
CA ASP A 84 14.05 -10.23 -2.62
C ASP A 84 13.49 -11.09 -1.46
N PHE A 85 12.17 -11.19 -1.36
CA PHE A 85 11.49 -11.97 -0.30
C PHE A 85 11.56 -13.48 -0.53
N ILE A 86 11.62 -13.91 -1.80
CA ILE A 86 11.89 -15.32 -2.14
C ILE A 86 13.32 -15.67 -1.73
N SER A 87 14.28 -14.80 -2.04
CA SER A 87 15.69 -15.00 -1.69
C SER A 87 15.93 -15.03 -0.18
N LEU A 88 15.10 -14.31 0.59
CA LEU A 88 15.10 -14.30 2.06
C LEU A 88 14.34 -15.47 2.69
N GLY A 89 13.74 -16.37 1.90
CA GLY A 89 12.98 -17.51 2.39
C GLY A 89 11.62 -17.16 3.01
N ILE A 90 11.12 -15.94 2.80
CA ILE A 90 9.82 -15.49 3.34
C ILE A 90 8.67 -15.93 2.44
N VAL A 91 8.92 -15.98 1.13
CA VAL A 91 7.98 -16.45 0.10
C VAL A 91 8.50 -17.78 -0.42
N GLU A 92 7.76 -18.86 -0.17
CA GLU A 92 8.10 -20.22 -0.63
C GLU A 92 7.79 -20.39 -2.11
N SER A 93 6.63 -19.88 -2.56
CA SER A 93 6.15 -20.05 -3.93
C SER A 93 5.53 -18.77 -4.46
N TYR A 94 5.83 -18.47 -5.72
CA TYR A 94 5.36 -17.28 -6.42
C TYR A 94 4.51 -17.64 -7.64
N ASN A 95 3.34 -17.02 -7.73
CA ASN A 95 2.50 -16.97 -8.91
C ASN A 95 2.03 -15.51 -9.07
N PRO A 96 1.90 -14.98 -10.31
CA PRO A 96 1.45 -13.61 -10.57
C PRO A 96 0.19 -13.14 -9.82
N GLN A 97 -0.67 -14.05 -9.37
CA GLN A 97 -1.90 -13.74 -8.60
C GLN A 97 -1.91 -14.32 -7.19
N ARG A 98 -0.89 -15.10 -6.80
CA ARG A 98 -0.87 -15.85 -5.55
C ARG A 98 0.55 -16.02 -5.03
N LEU A 99 0.75 -15.74 -3.75
CA LEU A 99 2.01 -15.94 -3.04
C LEU A 99 1.78 -16.96 -1.93
N GLU A 100 2.73 -17.86 -1.75
CA GLU A 100 2.78 -18.75 -0.59
C GLU A 100 3.93 -18.31 0.30
N LEU A 101 3.63 -18.12 1.58
CA LEU A 101 4.52 -17.54 2.58
C LEU A 101 4.96 -18.63 3.56
N ASP A 102 6.19 -18.56 4.06
CA ASP A 102 6.73 -19.50 5.06
C ASP A 102 6.04 -19.36 6.44
N ALA A 103 5.32 -18.25 6.65
CA ALA A 103 4.60 -17.96 7.89
C ALA A 103 3.09 -18.17 7.77
N LYS A 104 2.47 -18.65 8.84
CA LYS A 104 1.00 -18.73 8.96
C LYS A 104 0.42 -17.37 9.31
N LEU A 105 -0.49 -16.89 8.48
CA LEU A 105 -1.24 -15.66 8.67
C LEU A 105 -2.70 -15.93 9.02
N ASN A 106 -3.30 -14.98 9.73
CA ASN A 106 -4.75 -15.02 9.92
C ASN A 106 -5.51 -14.69 8.63
N SER A 107 -6.72 -15.23 8.51
CA SER A 107 -7.63 -14.94 7.41
C SER A 107 -8.01 -13.46 7.37
N LEU A 108 -7.77 -12.80 6.24
CA LEU A 108 -8.10 -11.39 6.05
C LEU A 108 -8.49 -11.13 4.60
N ARG A 109 -9.51 -10.31 4.37
CA ARG A 109 -9.89 -9.86 3.03
C ARG A 109 -9.94 -8.33 2.98
N LEU A 110 -9.17 -7.74 2.07
CA LEU A 110 -9.12 -6.30 1.83
C LEU A 110 -9.70 -6.00 0.45
N THR A 111 -10.51 -4.95 0.35
CA THR A 111 -11.23 -4.59 -0.90
C THR A 111 -11.14 -3.10 -1.15
N GLY A 112 -10.63 -2.72 -2.32
CA GLY A 112 -10.46 -1.32 -2.70
C GLY A 112 -11.70 -0.67 -3.31
N PRO A 113 -11.68 0.66 -3.56
CA PRO A 113 -10.57 1.59 -3.32
C PRO A 113 -10.58 2.14 -1.89
N ARG A 114 -9.64 1.73 -1.04
CA ARG A 114 -9.57 2.14 0.38
C ARG A 114 -8.14 2.12 0.90
N LEU A 115 -7.83 3.02 1.83
CA LEU A 115 -6.58 3.03 2.58
C LEU A 115 -6.80 2.33 3.93
N TYR A 116 -6.09 1.23 4.14
CA TYR A 116 -6.14 0.43 5.35
C TYR A 116 -4.94 0.73 6.23
N VAL A 117 -5.18 0.96 7.52
CA VAL A 117 -4.14 0.95 8.55
C VAL A 117 -4.15 -0.44 9.17
N LEU A 118 -3.09 -1.22 8.91
CA LEU A 118 -2.97 -2.60 9.36
C LEU A 118 -1.98 -2.68 10.53
N LYS A 119 -2.36 -3.38 11.59
CA LYS A 119 -1.46 -3.85 12.65
C LYS A 119 -1.00 -5.25 12.30
N VAL A 120 0.30 -5.44 12.16
CA VAL A 120 0.94 -6.74 11.96
C VAL A 120 1.67 -7.09 13.25
N SER A 121 1.29 -8.20 13.89
CA SER A 121 1.93 -8.67 15.12
C SER A 121 2.32 -10.14 15.05
N CYS A 122 3.42 -10.51 15.72
CA CYS A 122 3.88 -11.89 15.85
C CYS A 122 3.65 -12.39 17.28
N PRO A 123 2.50 -13.02 17.57
CA PRO A 123 2.27 -13.61 18.90
C PRO A 123 3.22 -14.77 19.20
N LYS A 124 3.62 -15.55 18.20
CA LYS A 124 4.56 -16.69 18.31
C LYS A 124 5.35 -16.79 17.01
N ALA A 125 6.61 -17.24 17.08
CA ALA A 125 7.44 -17.45 15.89
C ALA A 125 6.68 -18.27 14.82
N GLY A 126 6.67 -17.77 13.58
CA GLY A 126 5.96 -18.39 12.46
C GLY A 126 4.44 -18.13 12.40
N ASN A 127 3.83 -17.45 13.38
CA ASN A 127 2.43 -17.06 13.35
C ASN A 127 2.29 -15.53 13.33
N ILE A 128 1.64 -15.00 12.30
CA ILE A 128 1.48 -13.57 12.06
C ILE A 128 0.00 -13.23 12.10
N LEU A 129 -0.31 -12.21 12.89
CA LEU A 129 -1.67 -11.74 13.06
C LEU A 129 -1.78 -10.34 12.46
N ILE A 130 -2.62 -10.22 11.43
CA ILE A 130 -2.91 -8.96 10.76
C ILE A 130 -4.30 -8.51 11.18
N ARG A 131 -4.40 -7.30 11.75
CA ARG A 131 -5.66 -6.65 12.12
C ARG A 131 -5.81 -5.32 11.41
N ILE A 132 -7.02 -4.98 11.02
CA ILE A 132 -7.34 -3.65 10.51
C ILE A 132 -7.63 -2.75 11.72
N ILE A 133 -6.84 -1.70 11.88
CA ILE A 133 -7.06 -0.67 12.92
C ILE A 133 -8.01 0.40 12.41
N GLU A 134 -7.79 0.85 11.17
CA GLU A 134 -8.51 1.97 10.60
C GLU A 134 -8.73 1.76 9.10
N ILE A 135 -9.87 2.23 8.60
CA ILE A 135 -10.21 2.23 7.18
C ILE A 135 -10.53 3.67 6.80
N ARG A 136 -9.77 4.23 5.85
CA ARG A 136 -10.04 5.53 5.25
C ARG A 136 -10.47 5.37 3.80
N ARG A 137 -11.42 6.18 3.37
CA ARG A 137 -11.70 6.34 1.94
C ARG A 137 -10.54 7.12 1.32
N ALA A 138 -10.00 6.59 0.23
CA ALA A 138 -8.97 7.22 -0.57
C ALA A 138 -9.62 8.13 -1.62
#